data_AF-A0A6N7I1M3-F1
#
_entry.id   AF-A0A6N7I1M3-F1
#
_cell.length_a   1.000
_cell.length_b   1.000
_cell.length_c   1.000
_cell.angle_alpha   90.00
_cell.angle_beta   90.00
_cell.angle_gamma   90.00
#
_symmetry.space_group_name_H-M   'P 1'
#
loop_
_entity.id
_entity.type
_entity.pdbx_description
1 polymer ?
#
loop_
_entity_poly.entity_id
_entity_poly.type
_entity_poly.pdbx_seq_one_letter_code
_entity_poly.pdbx_strand_id
1 'polypeptide(L)'
;NHAVVDAAIGTFIEYGTKDRRKDRESYAEMWRRWIYDDYYRSYLVPLEKYGLVIPHDLIEESWNRIWNKGYVHEVAQFFATGWLANYWRIDPMTDEDFEWFEYKYPGWYDKYGKWWENYNRLATPNGHNPIVFEDVNYVYPHRCWTCMVPCLIREDMVIDEVDGHKRTYCSETCRWTDVEAFRPTYQGRQTPNMGQLVGAREWETLYHGWNWADVVKDMGFVRDDGNTMVAQPHLDLDPKNMWTLDHLRRCPPLQAPNVLLNEMTDEQLAAFQADYNRQGPAGRAAPATD
;
A
#
# COMPACT_ATOMS: atom_id res chain seq x y z
N ASN A 1 4.55 -4.05 -14.74
CA ASN A 1 4.58 -3.58 -13.34
C ASN A 1 3.73 -4.53 -12.50
N HIS A 2 4.37 -5.33 -11.63
CA HIS A 2 3.73 -6.38 -10.82
C HIS A 2 3.08 -5.85 -9.53
N ALA A 3 3.50 -4.67 -9.08
CA ALA A 3 3.25 -4.15 -7.73
C ALA A 3 1.76 -4.12 -7.32
N VAL A 4 0.85 -3.81 -8.25
CA VAL A 4 -0.60 -3.76 -7.98
C VAL A 4 -1.21 -5.14 -7.81
N VAL A 5 -0.76 -6.12 -8.60
CA VAL A 5 -1.27 -7.50 -8.53
C VAL A 5 -0.80 -8.12 -7.22
N ASP A 6 0.46 -7.96 -6.88
CA ASP A 6 1.01 -8.55 -5.65
C ASP A 6 0.41 -7.91 -4.41
N ALA A 7 0.20 -6.59 -4.43
CA ALA A 7 -0.48 -5.87 -3.36
C ALA A 7 -1.90 -6.40 -3.11
N ALA A 8 -2.74 -6.48 -4.16
CA ALA A 8 -4.13 -6.91 -4.00
C ALA A 8 -4.25 -8.42 -3.75
N ILE A 9 -3.68 -9.24 -4.63
CA ILE A 9 -3.85 -10.69 -4.61
C ILE A 9 -3.16 -11.30 -3.39
N GLY A 10 -1.94 -10.87 -3.06
CA GLY A 10 -1.24 -11.35 -1.88
C GLY A 10 -2.02 -11.04 -0.60
N THR A 11 -2.52 -9.81 -0.47
CA THR A 11 -3.31 -9.42 0.70
C THR A 11 -4.62 -10.21 0.80
N PHE A 12 -5.36 -10.36 -0.30
CA PHE A 12 -6.61 -11.12 -0.28
C PHE A 12 -6.41 -12.59 0.05
N ILE A 13 -5.36 -13.21 -0.50
CA ILE A 13 -5.05 -14.61 -0.24
C ILE A 13 -4.69 -14.79 1.23
N GLU A 14 -3.84 -13.97 1.82
CA GLU A 14 -3.33 -14.24 3.18
C GLU A 14 -4.22 -13.66 4.28
N TYR A 15 -4.65 -12.41 4.13
CA TYR A 15 -5.37 -11.65 5.15
C TYR A 15 -6.89 -11.66 4.96
N GLY A 16 -7.37 -12.02 3.76
CA GLY A 16 -8.81 -12.09 3.45
C GLY A 16 -9.49 -13.41 3.83
N THR A 17 -8.75 -14.40 4.32
CA THR A 17 -9.24 -15.73 4.71
C THR A 17 -8.84 -16.05 6.14
N LYS A 18 -9.55 -16.98 6.78
CA LYS A 18 -9.22 -17.55 8.10
C LYS A 18 -8.73 -19.01 7.99
N ASP A 19 -8.48 -19.54 6.79
CA ASP A 19 -7.83 -20.85 6.62
C ASP A 19 -6.34 -20.74 7.01
N ARG A 20 -6.01 -21.35 8.16
CA ARG A 20 -4.68 -21.36 8.78
C ARG A 20 -4.07 -22.75 8.83
N ARG A 21 -4.48 -23.67 7.96
CA ARG A 21 -3.77 -24.95 7.82
C ARG A 21 -2.33 -24.70 7.36
N LYS A 22 -1.36 -25.37 7.97
CA LYS A 22 0.08 -25.17 7.71
C LYS A 22 0.52 -25.71 6.33
N ASP A 23 -0.24 -26.64 5.76
CA ASP A 23 -0.03 -27.23 4.42
C ASP A 23 -0.57 -26.36 3.28
N ARG A 24 -1.38 -25.35 3.59
CA ARG A 24 -1.84 -24.34 2.62
C ARG A 24 -0.65 -23.50 2.14
N GLU A 25 -0.54 -23.29 0.84
CA GLU A 25 0.50 -22.40 0.28
C GLU A 25 0.32 -20.96 0.79
N SER A 26 1.44 -20.32 1.15
CA SER A 26 1.53 -18.88 1.33
C SER A 26 1.55 -18.18 -0.03
N TYR A 27 1.29 -16.87 -0.05
CA TYR A 27 1.38 -16.12 -1.30
C TYR A 27 2.79 -16.17 -1.91
N ALA A 28 3.85 -16.15 -1.09
CA ALA A 28 5.21 -16.28 -1.59
C ALA A 28 5.46 -17.64 -2.29
N GLU A 29 4.95 -18.74 -1.73
CA GLU A 29 5.00 -20.07 -2.34
C GLU A 29 4.23 -20.09 -3.68
N MET A 30 3.01 -19.53 -3.69
CA MET A 30 2.20 -19.41 -4.91
C MET A 30 2.88 -18.54 -5.97
N TRP A 31 3.50 -17.43 -5.58
CA TRP A 31 4.21 -16.53 -6.50
C TRP A 31 5.39 -17.24 -7.16
N ARG A 32 6.18 -18.03 -6.40
CA ARG A 32 7.24 -18.86 -6.97
C ARG A 32 6.69 -19.80 -8.03
N ARG A 33 5.58 -20.47 -7.77
CA ARG A 33 5.00 -21.39 -8.74
C ARG A 33 4.43 -20.66 -9.97
N TRP A 34 3.51 -19.72 -9.76
CA TRP A 34 2.78 -19.06 -10.85
C TRP A 34 3.63 -18.08 -11.66
N ILE A 35 4.41 -17.24 -10.97
CA ILE A 35 5.14 -16.16 -11.62
C ILE A 35 6.52 -16.63 -12.00
N TYR A 36 7.25 -17.27 -11.08
CA TYR A 36 8.62 -17.68 -11.37
C TYR A 36 8.67 -18.90 -12.29
N ASP A 37 8.02 -20.00 -11.91
CA ASP A 37 8.14 -21.26 -12.66
C ASP A 37 7.27 -21.28 -13.93
N ASP A 38 5.98 -20.95 -13.81
CA ASP A 38 5.05 -21.05 -14.93
C ASP A 38 5.21 -19.88 -15.92
N TYR A 39 5.20 -18.63 -15.44
CA TYR A 39 5.25 -17.46 -16.32
C TYR A 39 6.67 -17.10 -16.75
N TYR A 40 7.60 -16.91 -15.81
CA TYR A 40 8.94 -16.45 -16.15
C TYR A 40 9.76 -17.55 -16.83
N ARG A 41 10.01 -18.67 -16.16
CA ARG A 41 10.88 -19.73 -16.69
C ARG A 41 10.29 -20.44 -17.89
N SER A 42 9.00 -20.79 -17.83
CA SER A 42 8.38 -21.64 -18.85
C SER A 42 7.81 -20.85 -20.03
N TYR A 43 7.41 -19.58 -19.83
CA TYR A 43 6.83 -18.75 -20.89
C TYR A 43 7.75 -17.61 -21.37
N LEU A 44 8.31 -16.77 -20.48
CA LEU A 44 9.10 -15.61 -20.90
C LEU A 44 10.49 -15.96 -21.42
N VAL A 45 11.28 -16.76 -20.69
CA VAL A 45 12.66 -17.12 -21.08
C VAL A 45 12.72 -17.74 -22.48
N PRO A 46 11.84 -18.67 -22.87
CA PRO A 46 11.84 -19.20 -24.23
C PRO A 46 11.63 -18.16 -25.34
N LEU A 47 11.12 -16.97 -25.04
CA LEU A 47 10.96 -15.92 -26.04
C LEU A 47 12.27 -15.23 -26.42
N GLU A 48 13.34 -15.41 -25.65
CA GLU A 48 14.67 -14.89 -25.99
C GLU A 48 15.19 -15.45 -27.31
N LYS A 49 14.80 -16.68 -27.67
CA LYS A 49 15.13 -17.27 -28.97
C LYS A 49 14.53 -16.51 -30.17
N TYR A 50 13.53 -15.66 -29.91
CA TYR A 50 12.92 -14.77 -30.90
C TYR A 50 13.47 -13.34 -30.83
N GLY A 51 14.52 -13.09 -30.03
CA GLY A 51 15.20 -11.81 -29.93
C GLY A 51 14.62 -10.83 -28.91
N LEU A 52 13.70 -11.26 -28.04
CA LEU A 52 13.30 -10.47 -26.88
C LEU A 52 14.40 -10.47 -25.82
N VAL A 53 14.56 -9.36 -25.10
CA VAL A 53 15.44 -9.27 -23.93
C VAL A 53 14.55 -9.30 -22.69
N ILE A 54 14.67 -10.36 -21.89
CA ILE A 54 13.88 -10.51 -20.68
C ILE A 54 14.59 -9.80 -19.51
N PRO A 55 13.87 -8.97 -18.72
CA PRO A 55 14.48 -8.27 -17.58
C PRO A 55 14.58 -9.21 -16.36
N HIS A 56 15.54 -10.13 -16.40
CA HIS A 56 15.72 -11.16 -15.36
C HIS A 56 15.97 -10.56 -13.97
N ASP A 57 16.76 -9.49 -13.91
CA ASP A 57 17.09 -8.74 -12.69
C ASP A 57 15.83 -8.15 -12.04
N LEU A 58 14.93 -7.58 -12.83
CA LEU A 58 13.67 -7.05 -12.30
C LEU A 58 12.76 -8.15 -11.73
N ILE A 59 12.81 -9.37 -12.28
CA ILE A 59 12.03 -10.51 -11.79
C ILE A 59 12.59 -11.00 -10.45
N GLU A 60 13.90 -11.08 -10.31
CA GLU A 60 14.54 -11.40 -9.02
C GLU A 60 14.28 -10.30 -7.98
N GLU A 61 14.28 -9.03 -8.39
CA GLU A 61 13.92 -7.91 -7.50
C GLU A 61 12.45 -7.95 -7.09
N SER A 62 11.53 -8.34 -7.98
CA SER A 62 10.13 -8.58 -7.61
C SER A 62 10.00 -9.62 -6.50
N TRP A 63 10.75 -10.73 -6.61
CA TRP A 63 10.80 -11.74 -5.55
C TRP A 63 11.41 -11.20 -4.26
N ASN A 64 12.51 -10.46 -4.35
CA ASN A 64 13.18 -9.82 -3.21
C ASN A 64 12.21 -8.89 -2.44
N ARG A 65 11.40 -8.09 -3.16
CA ARG A 65 10.38 -7.23 -2.55
C ARG A 65 9.33 -8.02 -1.78
N ILE A 66 8.85 -9.14 -2.33
CA ILE A 66 7.86 -9.99 -1.67
C ILE A 66 8.46 -10.64 -0.42
N TRP A 67 9.57 -11.35 -0.59
CA TRP A 67 10.12 -12.22 0.44
C TRP A 67 10.93 -11.46 1.49
N ASN A 68 11.97 -10.74 1.07
CA ASN A 68 12.90 -10.09 2.01
C ASN A 68 12.37 -8.75 2.52
N LYS A 69 11.73 -7.96 1.65
CA LYS A 69 11.21 -6.64 2.05
C LYS A 69 9.80 -6.72 2.65
N GLY A 70 9.10 -7.85 2.48
CA GLY A 70 7.79 -8.12 3.10
C GLY A 70 6.64 -7.36 2.46
N TYR A 71 6.73 -7.04 1.17
CA TYR A 71 5.82 -6.13 0.46
C TYR A 71 4.32 -6.41 0.70
N VAL A 72 3.90 -7.67 0.66
CA VAL A 72 2.48 -8.04 0.89
C VAL A 72 2.01 -7.70 2.30
N HIS A 73 2.88 -7.88 3.30
CA HIS A 73 2.55 -7.59 4.69
C HIS A 73 2.51 -6.09 4.97
N GLU A 74 3.39 -5.31 4.33
CA GLU A 74 3.31 -3.84 4.35
C GLU A 74 1.99 -3.34 3.73
N VAL A 75 1.56 -3.96 2.62
CA VAL A 75 0.28 -3.64 1.97
C VAL A 75 -0.90 -3.96 2.87
N ALA A 76 -0.87 -5.10 3.57
CA ALA A 76 -1.93 -5.48 4.50
C ALA A 76 -2.09 -4.47 5.65
N GLN A 77 -0.97 -4.02 6.25
CA GLN A 77 -1.01 -2.95 7.25
C GLN A 77 -1.53 -1.64 6.67
N PHE A 78 -1.16 -1.29 5.43
CA PHE A 78 -1.69 -0.10 4.77
C PHE A 78 -3.21 -0.14 4.60
N PHE A 79 -3.76 -1.23 4.06
CA PHE A 79 -5.20 -1.37 3.88
C PHE A 79 -5.97 -1.40 5.19
N ALA A 80 -5.39 -2.01 6.23
CA ALA A 80 -5.96 -2.02 7.56
C ALA A 80 -5.85 -0.65 8.25
N THR A 81 -4.74 0.08 8.07
CA THR A 81 -4.60 1.44 8.61
C THR A 81 -5.63 2.38 7.99
N GLY A 82 -5.70 2.40 6.65
CA GLY A 82 -6.59 3.26 5.87
C GLY A 82 -8.01 2.72 5.71
N TRP A 83 -8.47 1.81 6.58
CA TRP A 83 -9.72 1.07 6.38
C TRP A 83 -10.94 1.94 6.11
N LEU A 84 -10.96 3.16 6.67
CA LEU A 84 -12.04 4.13 6.52
C LEU A 84 -12.22 4.67 5.09
N ALA A 85 -11.23 4.48 4.21
CA ALA A 85 -11.31 4.79 2.78
C ALA A 85 -11.60 3.54 1.91
N ASN A 86 -11.89 2.39 2.51
CA ASN A 86 -12.26 1.18 1.79
C ASN A 86 -13.79 1.10 1.59
N TYR A 87 -14.21 0.23 0.67
CA TYR A 87 -15.61 -0.21 0.54
C TYR A 87 -15.82 -1.67 1.04
N TRP A 88 -14.81 -2.22 1.72
CA TRP A 88 -14.84 -3.55 2.34
C TRP A 88 -14.38 -3.48 3.79
N ARG A 89 -14.52 -4.58 4.52
CA ARG A 89 -14.08 -4.71 5.91
C ARG A 89 -12.82 -5.54 5.99
N ILE A 90 -11.94 -5.20 6.93
CA ILE A 90 -10.71 -5.95 7.17
C ILE A 90 -10.64 -6.33 8.65
N ASP A 91 -10.70 -7.62 8.89
CA ASP A 91 -10.81 -8.21 10.23
C ASP A 91 -9.47 -8.13 10.98
N PRO A 92 -9.47 -7.95 12.31
CA PRO A 92 -8.24 -8.04 13.06
C PRO A 92 -7.72 -9.48 13.09
N MET A 93 -6.45 -9.59 13.43
CA MET A 93 -5.76 -10.86 13.56
C MET A 93 -5.85 -11.41 14.99
N THR A 94 -5.78 -12.72 15.08
CA THR A 94 -5.85 -13.55 16.29
C THR A 94 -4.53 -14.32 16.48
N ASP A 95 -4.38 -14.99 17.60
CA ASP A 95 -3.19 -15.82 17.88
C ASP A 95 -2.98 -16.91 16.81
N GLU A 96 -4.06 -17.54 16.31
CA GLU A 96 -3.99 -18.55 15.25
C GLU A 96 -3.46 -17.93 13.94
N ASP A 97 -3.84 -16.68 13.65
CA ASP A 97 -3.32 -15.94 12.51
C ASP A 97 -1.81 -15.70 12.71
N PHE A 98 -1.40 -15.19 13.86
CA PHE A 98 0.00 -14.91 14.18
C PHE A 98 0.89 -16.16 14.07
N GLU A 99 0.45 -17.30 14.62
CA GLU A 99 1.19 -18.56 14.52
C GLU A 99 1.34 -19.04 13.07
N TRP A 100 0.34 -18.82 12.21
CA TRP A 100 0.44 -19.18 10.79
C TRP A 100 1.40 -18.29 10.04
N PHE A 101 1.32 -16.97 10.24
CA PHE A 101 2.24 -16.04 9.61
C PHE A 101 3.67 -16.28 10.06
N GLU A 102 3.92 -16.51 11.35
CA GLU A 102 5.26 -16.83 11.84
C GLU A 102 5.79 -18.15 11.27
N TYR A 103 4.93 -19.17 11.12
CA TYR A 103 5.32 -20.43 10.49
C TYR A 103 5.68 -20.26 9.00
N LYS A 104 4.91 -19.47 8.24
CA LYS A 104 5.13 -19.25 6.80
C LYS A 104 6.22 -18.23 6.51
N TYR A 105 6.39 -17.26 7.40
CA TYR A 105 7.29 -16.12 7.30
C TYR A 105 7.99 -15.93 8.66
N PRO A 106 9.06 -16.67 8.94
CA PRO A 106 9.78 -16.54 10.21
C PRO A 106 10.25 -15.08 10.46
N GLY A 107 9.97 -14.57 11.67
CA GLY A 107 10.20 -13.17 12.05
C GLY A 107 9.05 -12.22 11.71
N TRP A 108 7.93 -12.71 11.18
CA TRP A 108 6.77 -11.88 10.86
C TRP A 108 6.19 -11.22 12.11
N TYR A 109 6.07 -11.94 13.22
CA TYR A 109 5.44 -11.40 14.43
C TYR A 109 6.27 -10.24 15.02
N ASP A 110 7.59 -10.39 15.10
CA ASP A 110 8.50 -9.34 15.58
C ASP A 110 8.40 -8.06 14.75
N LYS A 111 8.07 -8.21 13.46
CA LYS A 111 7.96 -7.11 12.51
C LYS A 111 6.57 -6.45 12.54
N TYR A 112 5.50 -7.23 12.57
CA TYR A 112 4.12 -6.78 12.32
C TYR A 112 3.14 -7.03 13.47
N GLY A 113 3.39 -8.00 14.34
CA GLY A 113 2.45 -8.52 15.34
C GLY A 113 1.91 -7.45 16.27
N LYS A 114 2.80 -6.68 16.90
CA LYS A 114 2.41 -5.60 17.83
C LYS A 114 1.51 -4.54 17.20
N TRP A 115 1.69 -4.27 15.91
CA TRP A 115 0.81 -3.34 15.19
C TRP A 115 -0.59 -3.96 15.00
N TRP A 116 -0.68 -5.24 14.67
CA TRP A 116 -1.95 -5.95 14.53
C TRP A 116 -2.69 -6.12 15.86
N GLU A 117 -1.99 -6.25 16.98
CA GLU A 117 -2.59 -6.20 18.32
C GLU A 117 -3.23 -4.83 18.60
N ASN A 118 -2.54 -3.75 18.23
CA ASN A 118 -3.11 -2.40 18.31
C ASN A 118 -4.33 -2.25 17.39
N TYR A 119 -4.28 -2.80 16.19
CA TYR A 119 -5.41 -2.81 15.27
C TYR A 119 -6.63 -3.51 15.88
N ASN A 120 -6.44 -4.67 16.51
CA ASN A 120 -7.50 -5.38 17.22
C ASN A 120 -8.06 -4.53 18.37
N ARG A 121 -7.19 -3.95 19.20
CA ARG A 121 -7.60 -3.09 20.34
C ARG A 121 -8.41 -1.87 19.89
N LEU A 122 -8.11 -1.32 18.72
CA LEU A 122 -8.74 -0.11 18.16
C LEU A 122 -9.88 -0.43 17.19
N ALA A 123 -10.28 -1.69 17.05
CA ALA A 123 -11.26 -2.10 16.04
C ALA A 123 -12.67 -1.57 16.34
N THR A 124 -13.08 -1.44 17.59
CA THR A 124 -14.43 -0.96 17.94
C THR A 124 -14.40 0.48 18.45
N PRO A 125 -15.42 1.31 18.18
CA PRO A 125 -15.45 2.69 18.66
C PRO A 125 -15.64 2.72 20.19
N ASN A 126 -14.59 3.08 20.93
CA ASN A 126 -14.64 3.19 22.39
C ASN A 126 -13.91 4.45 22.89
N GLY A 127 -14.28 5.61 22.34
CA GLY A 127 -13.74 6.91 22.77
C GLY A 127 -12.42 7.35 22.11
N HIS A 128 -11.67 6.44 21.48
CA HIS A 128 -10.46 6.75 20.69
C HIS A 128 -10.78 6.94 19.18
N ASN A 129 -9.87 7.52 18.42
CA ASN A 129 -10.01 7.69 16.98
C ASN A 129 -9.75 6.37 16.22
N PRO A 130 -10.12 6.28 14.92
CA PRO A 130 -9.63 5.21 14.06
C PRO A 130 -8.11 5.13 14.08
N ILE A 131 -7.56 3.91 13.89
CA ILE A 131 -6.11 3.65 14.01
C ILE A 131 -5.20 4.59 13.22
N VAL A 132 -5.61 5.07 12.04
CA VAL A 132 -4.80 6.00 11.24
C VAL A 132 -4.50 7.34 11.96
N PHE A 133 -5.25 7.69 13.00
CA PHE A 133 -5.06 8.89 13.82
C PHE A 133 -4.51 8.58 15.21
N GLU A 134 -4.17 7.33 15.50
CA GLU A 134 -3.65 6.90 16.79
C GLU A 134 -2.14 6.66 16.68
N ASP A 135 -1.41 6.93 17.76
CA ASP A 135 0.02 6.62 17.81
C ASP A 135 0.22 5.12 18.04
N VAL A 136 0.37 4.40 16.93
CA VAL A 136 0.63 2.95 16.88
C VAL A 136 1.98 2.64 16.23
N ASN A 137 2.90 3.61 16.23
CA ASN A 137 4.21 3.52 15.57
C ASN A 137 4.10 3.16 14.07
N TYR A 138 3.19 3.82 13.35
CA TYR A 138 2.98 3.65 11.92
C TYR A 138 2.90 4.99 11.20
N VAL A 139 3.64 5.14 10.11
CA VAL A 139 3.70 6.31 9.25
C VAL A 139 2.96 6.02 7.95
N TYR A 140 1.87 6.74 7.72
CA TYR A 140 1.08 6.60 6.49
C TYR A 140 1.93 6.91 5.24
N PRO A 141 1.93 6.06 4.20
CA PRO A 141 2.82 6.18 3.06
C PRO A 141 2.34 7.21 2.03
N HIS A 142 3.26 7.65 1.16
CA HIS A 142 2.91 8.34 -0.09
C HIS A 142 2.42 7.35 -1.14
N ARG A 143 1.75 7.85 -2.19
CA ARG A 143 1.30 7.02 -3.33
C ARG A 143 2.24 7.13 -4.53
N CYS A 144 2.52 5.99 -5.14
CA CYS A 144 3.24 5.96 -6.39
C CYS A 144 2.39 6.55 -7.51
N TRP A 145 2.91 7.56 -8.20
CA TRP A 145 2.25 8.20 -9.34
C TRP A 145 1.93 7.21 -10.47
N THR A 146 2.86 6.27 -10.72
CA THR A 146 2.75 5.31 -11.82
C THR A 146 1.67 4.27 -11.59
N CYS A 147 1.77 3.52 -10.50
CA CYS A 147 0.91 2.35 -10.24
C CYS A 147 -0.23 2.59 -9.27
N MET A 148 -0.29 3.75 -8.61
CA MET A 148 -1.27 4.11 -7.57
C MET A 148 -1.20 3.29 -6.27
N VAL A 149 -0.30 2.32 -6.20
CA VAL A 149 0.01 1.57 -4.97
C VAL A 149 0.89 2.43 -4.06
N PRO A 150 0.78 2.34 -2.72
CA PRO A 150 1.60 3.15 -1.83
C PRO A 150 3.09 2.74 -1.84
N CYS A 151 3.96 3.70 -1.54
CA CYS A 151 5.41 3.57 -1.47
C CYS A 151 5.84 2.86 -0.17
N LEU A 152 5.46 1.59 -0.04
CA LEU A 152 5.54 0.85 1.23
C LEU A 152 6.91 0.31 1.57
N ILE A 153 7.67 -0.10 0.55
CA ILE A 153 9.09 -0.38 0.69
C ILE A 153 9.79 0.97 0.69
N ARG A 154 10.22 1.40 1.88
CA ARG A 154 10.61 2.78 2.15
C ARG A 154 11.90 3.13 1.44
N GLU A 155 12.86 2.23 1.47
CA GLU A 155 14.16 2.35 0.81
C GLU A 155 14.09 2.41 -0.73
N ASP A 156 13.00 1.92 -1.33
CA ASP A 156 12.79 1.93 -2.78
C ASP A 156 12.14 3.23 -3.29
N MET A 157 11.73 4.12 -2.37
CA MET A 157 11.00 5.32 -2.74
C MET A 157 11.92 6.33 -3.43
N VAL A 158 11.48 6.77 -4.61
CA VAL A 158 12.14 7.82 -5.38
C VAL A 158 11.17 8.95 -5.68
N ILE A 159 11.70 10.17 -5.79
CA ILE A 159 10.94 11.38 -6.12
C ILE A 159 11.55 11.97 -7.39
N ASP A 160 10.69 12.43 -8.30
CA ASP A 160 11.13 13.19 -9.47
C ASP A 160 10.16 14.34 -9.75
N GLU A 161 10.63 15.37 -10.43
CA GLU A 161 9.80 16.47 -10.91
C GLU A 161 9.46 16.26 -12.38
N VAL A 162 8.18 16.20 -12.66
CA VAL A 162 7.68 15.93 -14.00
C VAL A 162 6.56 16.89 -14.32
N ASP A 163 6.71 17.61 -15.42
CA ASP A 163 5.76 18.63 -15.88
C ASP A 163 5.46 19.68 -14.80
N GLY A 164 6.48 20.06 -14.01
CA GLY A 164 6.37 21.03 -12.91
C GLY A 164 5.70 20.51 -11.64
N HIS A 165 5.51 19.19 -11.52
CA HIS A 165 4.87 18.55 -10.36
C HIS A 165 5.80 17.51 -9.74
N LYS A 166 6.03 17.59 -8.43
CA LYS A 166 6.83 16.63 -7.65
C LYS A 166 6.00 15.37 -7.45
N ARG A 167 6.52 14.22 -7.89
CA ARG A 167 5.86 12.91 -7.88
C ARG A 167 6.67 11.90 -7.10
N THR A 168 6.01 11.05 -6.31
CA THR A 168 6.68 9.90 -5.67
C THR A 168 6.46 8.62 -6.45
N TYR A 169 7.43 7.72 -6.40
CA TYR A 169 7.38 6.41 -7.03
C TYR A 169 7.85 5.34 -6.07
N CYS A 170 7.19 4.18 -6.06
CA CYS A 170 7.50 3.07 -5.15
C CYS A 170 8.68 2.21 -5.62
N SER A 171 9.32 2.59 -6.73
CA SER A 171 10.49 1.94 -7.33
C SER A 171 11.04 2.79 -8.47
N GLU A 172 12.31 2.57 -8.80
CA GLU A 172 12.95 3.14 -9.99
C GLU A 172 12.24 2.73 -11.29
N THR A 173 11.72 1.50 -11.39
CA THR A 173 10.95 1.07 -12.56
C THR A 173 9.66 1.86 -12.73
N CYS A 174 9.00 2.21 -11.62
CA CYS A 174 7.82 3.07 -11.67
C CYS A 174 8.18 4.48 -12.13
N ARG A 175 9.26 5.06 -11.60
CA ARG A 175 9.79 6.35 -12.04
C ARG A 175 10.11 6.32 -13.53
N TRP A 176 10.94 5.39 -13.99
CA TRP A 176 11.30 5.22 -15.40
C TRP A 176 10.06 5.09 -16.31
N THR A 177 9.04 4.36 -15.86
CA THR A 177 7.79 4.21 -16.64
C THR A 177 7.15 5.56 -16.91
N ASP A 178 7.03 6.43 -15.90
CA ASP A 178 6.46 7.76 -16.07
C ASP A 178 7.45 8.67 -16.81
N VAL A 179 8.66 8.83 -16.30
CA VAL A 179 9.66 9.82 -16.75
C VAL A 179 10.14 9.55 -18.18
N GLU A 180 10.38 8.29 -18.54
CA GLU A 180 11.04 7.93 -19.81
C GLU A 180 10.09 7.19 -20.77
N ALA A 181 9.44 6.13 -20.30
CA ALA A 181 8.72 5.22 -21.18
C ALA A 181 7.41 5.82 -21.70
N PHE A 182 6.59 6.37 -20.82
CA PHE A 182 5.23 6.85 -21.13
C PHE A 182 5.24 8.32 -21.54
N ARG A 183 6.14 8.64 -22.47
CA ARG A 183 6.31 9.96 -23.08
C ARG A 183 5.83 9.99 -24.53
N PRO A 184 5.63 11.19 -25.13
CA PRO A 184 5.25 11.29 -26.54
C PRO A 184 6.27 10.67 -27.50
N THR A 185 7.52 10.54 -27.07
CA THR A 185 8.58 9.88 -27.83
C THR A 185 9.39 8.99 -26.89
N TYR A 186 9.58 7.73 -27.29
CA TYR A 186 10.40 6.76 -26.57
C TYR A 186 11.40 6.12 -27.54
N GLN A 187 12.70 6.17 -27.20
CA GLN A 187 13.80 5.64 -28.04
C GLN A 187 13.72 6.11 -29.51
N GLY A 188 13.42 7.40 -29.71
CA GLY A 188 13.32 8.03 -31.03
C GLY A 188 12.06 7.67 -31.82
N ARG A 189 11.11 6.93 -31.24
CA ARG A 189 9.83 6.58 -31.87
C ARG A 189 8.69 7.34 -31.23
N GLN A 190 7.78 7.88 -32.05
CA GLN A 190 6.54 8.47 -31.57
C GLN A 190 5.66 7.38 -30.94
N THR A 191 5.10 7.69 -29.78
CA THR A 191 4.33 6.76 -28.96
C THR A 191 2.94 7.32 -28.64
N PRO A 192 2.12 7.66 -29.65
CA PRO A 192 0.83 8.35 -29.45
C PRO A 192 -0.19 7.54 -28.64
N ASN A 193 0.00 6.22 -28.54
CA ASN A 193 -0.86 5.31 -27.79
C ASN A 193 -0.31 4.93 -26.41
N MET A 194 0.90 5.38 -26.04
CA MET A 194 1.40 5.21 -24.68
C MET A 194 0.82 6.34 -23.83
N GLY A 195 -0.10 5.99 -22.93
CA GLY A 195 -0.84 6.97 -22.14
C GLY A 195 0.09 7.76 -21.21
N GLN A 196 -0.04 9.09 -21.19
CA GLN A 196 0.60 9.93 -20.19
C GLN A 196 -0.13 9.79 -18.85
N LEU A 197 0.64 9.74 -17.76
CA LEU A 197 0.11 9.64 -16.42
C LEU A 197 -0.15 11.05 -15.87
N VAL A 198 -1.31 11.61 -16.21
CA VAL A 198 -1.72 12.99 -15.88
C VAL A 198 -3.03 13.04 -15.09
N GLY A 199 -3.41 14.24 -14.64
CA GLY A 199 -4.67 14.51 -13.94
C GLY A 199 -4.61 14.25 -12.43
N ALA A 200 -5.76 14.37 -11.78
CA ALA A 200 -5.92 13.98 -10.38
C ALA A 200 -5.99 12.45 -10.30
N ARG A 201 -4.87 11.83 -9.92
CA ARG A 201 -4.75 10.36 -9.92
C ARG A 201 -5.10 9.75 -8.56
N GLU A 202 -4.68 10.39 -7.47
CA GLU A 202 -4.99 9.95 -6.10
C GLU A 202 -6.24 10.65 -5.58
N TRP A 203 -7.07 9.88 -4.87
CA TRP A 203 -8.31 10.40 -4.31
C TRP A 203 -8.02 11.38 -3.16
N GLU A 204 -6.93 11.21 -2.41
CA GLU A 204 -6.60 12.10 -1.30
C GLU A 204 -6.46 13.56 -1.74
N THR A 205 -5.85 13.80 -2.90
CA THR A 205 -5.67 15.16 -3.46
C THR A 205 -7.02 15.87 -3.66
N LEU A 206 -8.09 15.13 -3.99
CA LEU A 206 -9.43 15.72 -4.21
C LEU A 206 -10.08 16.22 -2.90
N TYR A 207 -9.65 15.69 -1.76
CA TYR A 207 -10.27 15.89 -0.46
C TYR A 207 -9.32 16.54 0.56
N HIS A 208 -8.20 17.11 0.11
CA HIS A 208 -7.26 17.80 0.99
C HIS A 208 -7.99 18.90 1.80
N GLY A 209 -7.85 18.87 3.12
CA GLY A 209 -8.48 19.81 4.06
C GLY A 209 -9.93 19.48 4.45
N TRP A 210 -10.52 18.40 3.92
CA TRP A 210 -11.89 18.01 4.27
C TRP A 210 -11.95 17.21 5.57
N ASN A 211 -13.06 17.29 6.30
CA ASN A 211 -13.31 16.39 7.43
C ASN A 211 -13.65 14.98 6.91
N TRP A 212 -13.13 13.93 7.57
CA TRP A 212 -13.30 12.55 7.12
C TRP A 212 -14.75 12.07 7.04
N ALA A 213 -15.65 12.59 7.87
CA ALA A 213 -17.07 12.27 7.75
C ALA A 213 -17.65 12.74 6.41
N ASP A 214 -17.19 13.89 5.90
CA ASP A 214 -17.63 14.41 4.61
C ASP A 214 -16.97 13.67 3.44
N VAL A 215 -15.69 13.30 3.58
CA VAL A 215 -14.98 12.48 2.58
C VAL A 215 -15.66 11.12 2.39
N VAL A 216 -15.91 10.38 3.48
CA VAL A 216 -16.56 9.06 3.43
C VAL A 216 -17.98 9.15 2.87
N LYS A 217 -18.71 10.22 3.22
CA LYS A 217 -20.05 10.47 2.70
C LYS A 217 -20.04 10.78 1.20
N ASP A 218 -19.12 11.62 0.73
CA ASP A 218 -19.02 11.99 -0.68
C ASP A 218 -18.61 10.81 -1.57
N MET A 219 -17.69 9.96 -1.09
CA MET A 219 -17.34 8.70 -1.76
C MET A 219 -18.48 7.66 -1.77
N GLY A 220 -19.57 7.90 -1.01
CA GLY A 220 -20.70 6.98 -0.91
C GLY A 220 -20.42 5.74 -0.07
N PHE A 221 -19.43 5.76 0.84
CA PHE A 221 -19.05 4.61 1.67
C PHE A 221 -19.83 4.53 2.98
N VAL A 222 -21.12 4.86 2.89
CA VAL A 222 -22.10 4.77 3.98
C VAL A 222 -23.22 3.81 3.60
N ARG A 223 -23.82 3.18 4.60
CA ARG A 223 -24.95 2.25 4.43
C ARG A 223 -26.25 3.02 4.20
N ASP A 224 -27.34 2.30 3.98
CA ASP A 224 -28.66 2.85 3.68
C ASP A 224 -29.23 3.75 4.80
N ASP A 225 -28.72 3.65 6.03
CA ASP A 225 -29.08 4.55 7.14
C ASP A 225 -28.42 5.94 7.03
N GLY A 226 -27.53 6.14 6.05
CA GLY A 226 -26.83 7.39 5.78
C GLY A 226 -25.78 7.77 6.80
N ASN A 227 -25.45 6.90 7.77
CA ASN A 227 -24.52 7.21 8.86
C ASN A 227 -23.51 6.09 9.15
N THR A 228 -23.93 4.83 9.13
CA THR A 228 -23.05 3.72 9.42
C THR A 228 -22.09 3.49 8.26
N MET A 229 -20.80 3.35 8.54
CA MET A 229 -19.81 3.14 7.50
C MET A 229 -19.92 1.74 6.90
N VAL A 230 -19.70 1.63 5.58
CA VAL A 230 -19.63 0.34 4.88
C VAL A 230 -18.41 -0.45 5.34
N ALA A 231 -17.25 0.20 5.29
CA ALA A 231 -16.01 -0.34 5.84
C ALA A 231 -16.06 -0.33 7.37
N GLN A 232 -15.41 -1.33 7.95
CA GLN A 232 -15.24 -1.53 9.38
C GLN A 232 -13.91 -2.28 9.58
N PRO A 233 -13.21 -2.04 10.68
CA PRO A 233 -11.97 -2.74 10.98
C PRO A 233 -12.20 -4.09 11.69
N HIS A 234 -13.36 -4.71 11.46
CA HIS A 234 -13.79 -6.02 11.97
C HIS A 234 -14.97 -6.55 11.14
N LEU A 235 -15.31 -7.82 11.34
CA LEU A 235 -16.50 -8.43 10.73
C LEU A 235 -17.76 -8.41 11.60
N ASP A 236 -17.66 -8.00 12.87
CA ASP A 236 -18.82 -7.85 13.76
C ASP A 236 -19.88 -6.87 13.19
N LEU A 237 -21.14 -7.28 13.27
CA LEU A 237 -22.32 -6.60 12.75
C LEU A 237 -23.22 -6.05 13.85
N ASP A 238 -22.88 -6.23 15.13
CA ASP A 238 -23.60 -5.58 16.22
C ASP A 238 -23.49 -4.05 16.07
N PRO A 239 -24.61 -3.31 15.92
CA PRO A 239 -24.58 -1.86 15.71
C PRO A 239 -23.79 -1.09 16.75
N LYS A 240 -23.69 -1.58 17.99
CA LYS A 240 -22.94 -0.90 19.07
C LYS A 240 -21.42 -0.90 18.83
N ASN A 241 -20.93 -1.83 18.02
CA ASN A 241 -19.51 -2.01 17.71
C ASN A 241 -19.14 -1.34 16.38
N MET A 242 -20.10 -0.78 15.64
CA MET A 242 -19.87 -0.23 14.31
C MET A 242 -19.45 1.24 14.33
N TRP A 243 -18.45 1.57 13.52
CA TRP A 243 -18.06 2.94 13.22
C TRP A 243 -19.08 3.65 12.32
N THR A 244 -19.23 4.95 12.55
CA THR A 244 -20.22 5.82 11.89
C THR A 244 -19.57 7.16 11.54
N LEU A 245 -20.26 7.97 10.72
CA LEU A 245 -19.79 9.31 10.39
C LEU A 245 -19.64 10.19 11.65
N ASP A 246 -20.49 10.01 12.67
CA ASP A 246 -20.39 10.76 13.93
C ASP A 246 -19.03 10.56 14.62
N HIS A 247 -18.51 9.32 14.58
CA HIS A 247 -17.18 9.02 15.10
C HIS A 247 -16.06 9.71 14.32
N LEU A 248 -16.26 9.95 13.02
CA LEU A 248 -15.28 10.63 12.17
C LEU A 248 -15.31 12.16 12.30
N ARG A 249 -16.40 12.76 12.82
CA ARG A 249 -16.52 14.22 12.95
C ARG A 249 -15.43 14.85 13.81
N ARG A 250 -14.94 14.13 14.82
CA ARG A 250 -13.83 14.58 15.68
C ARG A 250 -12.44 14.38 15.07
N CYS A 251 -12.32 13.63 13.98
CA CYS A 251 -11.03 13.35 13.37
C CYS A 251 -10.46 14.63 12.72
N PRO A 252 -9.13 14.79 12.70
CA PRO A 252 -8.50 15.91 12.02
C PRO A 252 -8.85 15.88 10.51
N PRO A 253 -8.81 17.03 9.82
CA PRO A 253 -9.02 17.06 8.37
C PRO A 253 -8.01 16.17 7.63
N LEU A 254 -8.43 15.56 6.53
CA LEU A 254 -7.56 14.79 5.64
C LEU A 254 -6.45 15.69 5.11
N GLN A 255 -5.21 15.22 5.20
CA GLN A 255 -4.04 15.87 4.63
C GLN A 255 -3.49 14.98 3.51
N ALA A 256 -3.67 15.41 2.25
CA ALA A 256 -3.20 14.67 1.09
C ALA A 256 -1.66 14.67 0.99
N PRO A 257 -0.99 13.50 1.01
CA PRO A 257 0.47 13.44 0.95
C PRO A 257 1.07 14.12 -0.28
N ASN A 258 0.43 14.01 -1.46
CA ASN A 258 0.93 14.64 -2.68
C ASN A 258 0.79 16.17 -2.67
N VAL A 259 -0.28 16.71 -2.06
CA VAL A 259 -0.43 18.17 -1.92
C VAL A 259 0.68 18.72 -1.02
N LEU A 260 0.85 18.13 0.16
CA LEU A 260 1.88 18.54 1.11
C LEU A 260 3.30 18.41 0.52
N LEU A 261 3.56 17.35 -0.26
CA LEU A 261 4.84 17.17 -0.95
C LEU A 261 5.16 18.34 -1.90
N ASN A 262 4.15 18.83 -2.62
CA ASN A 262 4.33 19.88 -3.61
C ASN A 262 4.42 21.29 -2.99
N GLU A 263 4.08 21.43 -1.71
CA GLU A 263 4.31 22.66 -0.93
C GLU A 263 5.76 22.74 -0.39
N MET A 264 6.50 21.64 -0.42
CA MET A 264 7.88 21.59 0.06
C MET A 264 8.84 22.36 -0.86
N THR A 265 9.73 23.14 -0.25
CA THR A 265 10.96 23.60 -0.90
C THR A 265 11.87 22.42 -1.24
N ASP A 266 12.86 22.63 -2.12
CA ASP A 266 13.75 21.55 -2.55
C ASP A 266 14.61 21.00 -1.39
N GLU A 267 14.98 21.85 -0.44
CA GLU A 267 15.68 21.44 0.79
C GLU A 267 14.78 20.56 1.67
N GLN A 268 13.52 20.96 1.87
CA GLN A 268 12.55 20.16 2.62
C GLN A 268 12.27 18.83 1.93
N LEU A 269 12.19 18.80 0.59
CA LEU A 269 11.95 17.60 -0.18
C LEU A 269 13.10 16.60 -0.04
N ALA A 270 14.34 17.07 -0.14
CA ALA A 270 15.53 16.23 0.04
C ALA A 270 15.60 15.65 1.46
N ALA A 271 15.32 16.48 2.48
CA ALA A 271 15.26 16.02 3.87
C ALA A 271 14.13 15.01 4.10
N PHE A 272 12.94 15.26 3.54
CA PHE A 272 11.80 14.35 3.57
C PHE A 272 12.13 12.99 2.94
N GLN A 273 12.72 12.97 1.74
CA GLN A 273 13.08 11.73 1.07
C GLN A 273 14.13 10.94 1.87
N ALA A 274 15.14 11.63 2.41
CA ALA A 274 16.18 11.01 3.23
C ALA A 274 15.63 10.43 4.54
N ASP A 275 14.63 11.08 5.16
CA ASP A 275 13.91 10.52 6.30
C ASP A 275 13.07 9.30 5.90
N TYR A 276 12.26 9.46 4.85
CA TYR A 276 11.36 8.42 4.37
C TYR A 276 12.12 7.13 4.06
N ASN A 277 13.26 7.21 3.36
CA ASN A 277 14.04 6.03 2.98
C ASN A 277 14.73 5.34 4.17
N ARG A 278 14.82 5.99 5.33
CA ARG A 278 15.33 5.39 6.59
C ARG A 278 14.21 4.84 7.48
N GLN A 279 12.94 5.05 7.12
CA GLN A 279 11.82 4.52 7.87
C GLN A 279 11.91 3.01 7.97
N GLY A 280 11.57 2.49 9.15
CA GLY A 280 11.64 1.08 9.42
C GLY A 280 10.58 0.32 8.63
N PRO A 281 10.81 -0.97 8.38
CA PRO A 281 9.77 -1.78 7.77
C PRO A 281 8.63 -1.97 8.78
N ALA A 282 7.46 -2.39 8.31
CA ALA A 282 6.17 -2.25 8.99
C ALA A 282 5.72 -0.78 9.15
N GLY A 283 6.10 0.08 8.20
CA GLY A 283 5.79 1.50 8.19
C GLY A 283 6.25 2.30 9.42
N ARG A 284 7.29 1.85 10.14
CA ARG A 284 7.76 2.51 11.36
C ARG A 284 8.50 3.81 11.05
N ALA A 285 8.46 4.78 11.96
CA ALA A 285 9.27 5.99 11.84
C ALA A 285 10.77 5.67 11.71
N ALA A 286 11.53 6.58 11.10
CA ALA A 286 12.98 6.43 11.04
C ALA A 286 13.58 6.41 12.45
N PRO A 287 14.60 5.59 12.73
CA PRO A 287 15.32 5.65 14.00
C PRO A 287 15.85 7.06 14.24
N ALA A 288 15.83 7.49 15.51
CA ALA A 288 16.47 8.74 15.90
C ALA A 288 17.95 8.72 15.50
N THR A 289 18.45 9.83 14.98
CA THR A 289 19.89 10.00 14.73
C THR A 289 20.56 10.28 16.07
N ASP A 290 21.47 9.40 16.49
CA ASP A 290 22.34 9.61 17.66
C ASP A 290 23.27 10.82 17.48
#